data_AF-A0A7Y5Y2S3-F1
#
_entry.id   AF-A0A7Y5Y2S3-F1
#
_cell.length_a   1.000
_cell.length_b   1.000
_cell.length_c   1.000
_cell.angle_alpha   90.00
_cell.angle_beta   90.00
_cell.angle_gamma   90.00
#
_symmetry.space_group_name_H-M   'P 1'
#
loop_
_entity.id
_entity.type
_entity.pdbx_description
1 polymer ?
#
loop_
_entity_poly.entity_id
_entity_poly.type
_entity_poly.pdbx_seq_one_letter_code
_entity_poly.pdbx_strand_id
1 'polypeptide(L)'
;MLAGNSRHFAFWYDVIRWTPENIYGPFNIFVAGTSLLDDVDAESELMSIASGLKKTLGEIHALMEIPKSADAKNLFLRSLHEHGYLSFEDPVIPAQWQEDGGGKIGEFLRTLNDLIEERRANPPFGHEILMGQKLRENGWRFFLYSRGKKEIMLLSGDHGRKVVKLALPKGSLKSAIEAFLDSEEISLRLGE
;
A
#
# COMPACT_ATOMS: atom_id res chain seq x y z
N MET A 1 -8.18 19.39 0.20
CA MET A 1 -9.00 18.68 -0.82
C MET A 1 -9.39 17.28 -0.35
N LEU A 2 -10.48 16.70 -0.88
CA LEU A 2 -10.94 15.34 -0.57
C LEU A 2 -11.38 14.65 -1.86
N ALA A 3 -10.77 13.50 -2.19
CA ALA A 3 -11.09 12.68 -3.36
C ALA A 3 -11.73 11.35 -2.94
N GLY A 4 -13.00 11.16 -3.30
CA GLY A 4 -13.80 9.97 -2.93
C GLY A 4 -14.87 10.26 -1.86
N ASN A 5 -15.25 9.24 -1.10
CA ASN A 5 -16.28 9.34 -0.06
C ASN A 5 -15.72 8.87 1.27
N SER A 6 -15.49 9.80 2.20
CA SER A 6 -14.85 9.50 3.49
C SER A 6 -15.60 8.46 4.33
N ARG A 7 -16.93 8.27 4.13
CA ARG A 7 -17.70 7.21 4.80
C ARG A 7 -17.32 5.80 4.33
N HIS A 8 -16.71 5.68 3.16
CA HIS A 8 -16.26 4.40 2.59
C HIS A 8 -14.75 4.39 2.44
N PHE A 9 -14.24 5.21 1.51
CA PHE A 9 -12.84 5.37 1.21
C PHE A 9 -12.62 6.74 0.52
N ALA A 10 -11.66 7.51 0.98
CA ALA A 10 -11.25 8.76 0.34
C ALA A 10 -9.78 9.08 0.60
N PHE A 11 -9.18 9.84 -0.31
CA PHE A 11 -7.91 10.51 -0.08
C PHE A 11 -8.17 11.93 0.40
N TRP A 12 -7.53 12.32 1.49
CA TRP A 12 -7.47 13.72 1.90
C TRP A 12 -6.05 14.21 1.63
N TYR A 13 -5.95 15.34 0.98
CA TYR A 13 -4.66 15.94 0.67
C TYR A 13 -4.82 17.43 0.53
N ASP A 14 -3.73 18.17 0.61
CA ASP A 14 -3.72 19.58 0.26
C ASP A 14 -2.45 19.91 -0.49
N VAL A 15 -2.45 21.02 -1.22
CA VAL A 15 -1.28 21.47 -1.96
C VAL A 15 -0.70 22.69 -1.26
N ILE A 16 0.52 22.56 -0.74
CA ILE A 16 1.17 23.63 0.02
C ILE A 16 2.39 24.21 -0.69
N ARG A 17 3.07 23.41 -1.54
CA ARG A 17 4.27 23.84 -2.25
C ARG A 17 4.35 23.19 -3.62
N TRP A 18 4.76 23.99 -4.59
CA TRP A 18 5.05 23.57 -5.95
C TRP A 18 6.53 23.74 -6.25
N THR A 19 7.11 22.79 -6.97
CA THR A 19 8.40 22.94 -7.62
C THR A 19 8.27 22.58 -9.10
N PRO A 20 9.27 22.93 -9.94
CA PRO A 20 9.31 22.50 -11.33
C PRO A 20 9.41 20.98 -11.52
N GLU A 21 9.46 20.18 -10.46
CA GLU A 21 9.61 18.72 -10.50
C GLU A 21 8.46 18.01 -9.78
N ASN A 22 7.85 18.61 -8.74
CA ASN A 22 6.91 17.91 -7.87
C ASN A 22 5.90 18.86 -7.19
N ILE A 23 4.82 18.26 -6.68
CA ILE A 23 3.80 18.92 -5.87
C ILE A 23 3.87 18.32 -4.47
N TYR A 24 3.94 19.18 -3.45
CA TYR A 24 4.05 18.77 -2.06
C TYR A 24 2.83 19.21 -1.26
N GLY A 25 2.45 18.36 -0.31
CA GLY A 25 1.54 18.72 0.76
C GLY A 25 1.08 17.53 1.58
N PRO A 26 0.19 17.75 2.55
CA PRO A 26 -0.28 16.67 3.41
C PRO A 26 -1.04 15.63 2.59
N PHE A 27 -0.91 14.36 2.98
CA PHE A 27 -1.66 13.25 2.39
C PHE A 27 -2.11 12.26 3.47
N ASN A 28 -3.40 11.94 3.50
CA ASN A 28 -3.98 10.94 4.39
C ASN A 28 -5.07 10.14 3.67
N ILE A 29 -5.40 8.99 4.24
CA ILE A 29 -6.41 8.07 3.74
C ILE A 29 -7.53 8.01 4.77
N PHE A 30 -8.75 8.30 4.33
CA PHE A 30 -9.94 8.07 5.13
C PHE A 30 -10.54 6.73 4.79
N VAL A 31 -10.81 5.93 5.82
CA VAL A 31 -11.56 4.68 5.67
C VAL A 31 -12.65 4.61 6.72
N ALA A 32 -13.89 4.34 6.29
CA ALA A 32 -15.04 4.22 7.18
C ALA A 32 -15.21 5.43 8.14
N GLY A 33 -14.92 6.64 7.64
CA GLY A 33 -15.04 7.89 8.39
C GLY A 33 -13.85 8.23 9.30
N THR A 34 -12.82 7.39 9.36
CA THR A 34 -11.66 7.58 10.23
C THR A 34 -10.41 7.81 9.39
N SER A 35 -9.56 8.76 9.80
CA SER A 35 -8.22 8.93 9.23
C SER A 35 -7.35 7.73 9.58
N LEU A 36 -6.63 7.20 8.59
CA LEU A 36 -5.76 6.05 8.80
C LEU A 36 -4.45 6.44 9.50
N LEU A 37 -3.91 7.61 9.13
CA LEU A 37 -2.66 8.13 9.69
C LEU A 37 -3.00 9.14 10.78
N ASP A 38 -2.50 8.90 11.99
CA ASP A 38 -2.63 9.81 13.12
C ASP A 38 -1.75 11.05 12.92
N ASP A 39 -0.52 10.85 12.42
CA ASP A 39 0.42 11.91 12.06
C ASP A 39 0.54 12.00 10.52
N VAL A 40 0.03 13.09 9.95
CA VAL A 40 0.15 13.36 8.52
C VAL A 40 1.43 14.14 8.26
N ASP A 41 2.29 13.58 7.43
CA ASP A 41 3.44 14.32 6.91
C ASP A 41 2.96 15.51 6.09
N ALA A 42 3.35 16.71 6.50
CA ALA A 42 2.97 17.96 5.86
C ALA A 42 3.53 18.10 4.44
N GLU A 43 4.65 17.44 4.10
CA GLU A 43 5.32 17.59 2.79
C GLU A 43 5.39 16.28 2.00
N SER A 44 4.29 15.53 1.91
CA SER A 44 4.24 14.35 1.04
C SER A 44 4.34 14.72 -0.44
N GLU A 45 5.08 13.94 -1.22
CA GLU A 45 5.21 14.08 -2.66
C GLU A 45 3.96 13.55 -3.40
N LEU A 46 3.02 14.44 -3.71
CA LEU A 46 1.74 14.07 -4.29
C LEU A 46 1.88 13.46 -5.68
N MET A 47 2.90 13.86 -6.47
CA MET A 47 3.13 13.27 -7.80
C MET A 47 3.65 11.83 -7.72
N SER A 48 4.45 11.50 -6.71
CA SER A 48 4.91 10.13 -6.47
C SER A 48 3.73 9.22 -6.11
N ILE A 49 2.82 9.73 -5.28
CA ILE A 49 1.56 9.05 -4.93
C ILE A 49 0.69 8.88 -6.18
N ALA A 50 0.47 9.95 -6.95
CA ALA A 50 -0.31 9.92 -8.18
C ALA A 50 0.22 8.88 -9.18
N SER A 51 1.54 8.83 -9.38
CA SER A 51 2.19 7.84 -10.25
C SER A 51 1.93 6.40 -9.80
N GLY A 52 2.09 6.12 -8.50
CA GLY A 52 1.77 4.81 -7.91
C GLY A 52 0.30 4.43 -8.11
N LEU A 53 -0.61 5.34 -7.82
CA LEU A 53 -2.05 5.11 -7.96
C LEU A 53 -2.48 4.91 -9.43
N LYS A 54 -1.88 5.65 -10.37
CA LYS A 54 -2.08 5.47 -11.82
C LYS A 54 -1.66 4.07 -12.25
N LYS A 55 -0.53 3.56 -11.75
CA LYS A 55 -0.10 2.18 -11.98
C LYS A 55 -1.09 1.17 -11.39
N THR A 56 -1.57 1.39 -10.16
CA THR A 56 -2.60 0.54 -9.55
C THR A 56 -3.87 0.48 -10.42
N LEU A 57 -4.35 1.60 -10.99
CA LEU A 57 -5.49 1.60 -11.90
C LEU A 57 -5.20 0.88 -13.22
N GLY A 58 -3.99 1.02 -13.76
CA GLY A 58 -3.57 0.32 -14.97
C GLY A 58 -3.58 -1.19 -14.82
N GLU A 59 -3.45 -1.71 -13.60
CA GLU A 59 -3.35 -3.15 -13.32
C GLU A 59 -4.65 -3.76 -12.74
N ILE A 60 -5.62 -2.93 -12.33
CA ILE A 60 -6.87 -3.37 -11.66
C ILE A 60 -7.92 -3.92 -12.64
N HIS A 61 -7.57 -4.96 -13.40
CA HIS A 61 -8.49 -5.53 -14.41
C HIS A 61 -9.43 -6.60 -13.83
N ALA A 62 -8.94 -7.44 -12.92
CA ALA A 62 -9.73 -8.48 -12.28
C ALA A 62 -9.22 -8.73 -10.85
N LEU A 63 -10.01 -8.32 -9.86
CA LEU A 63 -9.66 -8.57 -8.46
C LEU A 63 -9.94 -10.03 -8.09
N MET A 64 -8.95 -10.66 -7.47
CA MET A 64 -9.06 -12.01 -6.95
C MET A 64 -10.21 -12.13 -5.94
N GLU A 65 -11.06 -13.14 -6.13
CA GLU A 65 -12.18 -13.40 -5.23
C GLU A 65 -11.73 -14.18 -3.99
N ILE A 66 -12.16 -13.73 -2.81
CA ILE A 66 -11.84 -14.38 -1.53
C ILE A 66 -13.10 -14.87 -0.79
N PRO A 67 -13.03 -16.00 -0.06
CA PRO A 67 -14.19 -16.51 0.65
C PRO A 67 -14.57 -15.63 1.85
N LYS A 68 -15.86 -15.66 2.23
CA LYS A 68 -16.38 -14.86 3.36
C LYS A 68 -15.72 -15.19 4.69
N SER A 69 -15.40 -16.46 4.91
CA SER A 69 -14.75 -17.02 6.10
C SER A 69 -13.24 -16.91 6.10
N ALA A 70 -12.62 -16.33 5.06
CA ALA A 70 -11.17 -16.21 4.98
C ALA A 70 -10.62 -15.36 6.14
N ASP A 71 -9.57 -15.88 6.76
CA ASP A 71 -8.81 -15.18 7.79
C ASP A 71 -8.02 -14.03 7.18
N ALA A 72 -8.23 -12.82 7.69
CA ALA A 72 -7.63 -11.61 7.11
C ALA A 72 -6.12 -11.59 7.24
N LYS A 73 -5.59 -12.10 8.36
CA LYS A 73 -4.15 -12.10 8.63
C LYS A 73 -3.45 -13.05 7.66
N ASN A 74 -3.96 -14.27 7.51
CA ASN A 74 -3.40 -15.26 6.59
C ASN A 74 -3.45 -14.79 5.13
N LEU A 75 -4.55 -14.16 4.70
CA LEU A 75 -4.63 -13.57 3.36
C LEU A 75 -3.59 -12.47 3.15
N PHE A 76 -3.42 -11.58 4.14
CA PHE A 76 -2.47 -10.49 4.06
C PHE A 76 -1.02 -10.98 4.05
N LEU A 77 -0.68 -11.96 4.89
CA LEU A 77 0.66 -12.57 4.92
C LEU A 77 0.98 -13.25 3.59
N ARG A 78 0.01 -13.99 3.04
CA ARG A 78 0.15 -14.59 1.71
C ARG A 78 0.42 -13.52 0.64
N SER A 79 -0.30 -12.40 0.66
CA SER A 79 -0.03 -11.29 -0.26
C SER A 79 1.35 -10.69 -0.09
N LEU A 80 1.79 -10.45 1.16
CA LEU A 80 3.15 -9.95 1.39
C LEU A 80 4.18 -10.90 0.77
N HIS A 81 4.10 -12.18 1.09
CA HIS A 81 5.04 -13.20 0.64
C HIS A 81 5.06 -13.37 -0.88
N GLU A 82 3.89 -13.45 -1.53
CA GLU A 82 3.82 -13.62 -2.98
C GLU A 82 4.29 -12.38 -3.76
N HIS A 83 4.20 -11.17 -3.16
CA HIS A 83 4.82 -9.94 -3.68
C HIS A 83 6.31 -9.82 -3.34
N GLY A 84 6.86 -10.74 -2.54
CA GLY A 84 8.25 -10.72 -2.11
C GLY A 84 8.56 -9.72 -1.00
N TYR A 85 7.58 -9.39 -0.18
CA TYR A 85 7.75 -8.57 1.02
C TYR A 85 7.95 -9.42 2.26
N LEU A 86 8.73 -8.87 3.18
CA LEU A 86 8.89 -9.42 4.53
C LEU A 86 7.63 -9.20 5.36
N SER A 87 7.27 -10.20 6.15
CA SER A 87 6.26 -10.15 7.19
C SER A 87 6.88 -10.09 8.59
N PHE A 88 6.06 -9.84 9.61
CA PHE A 88 6.50 -9.88 11.01
C PHE A 88 6.96 -11.27 11.48
N GLU A 89 6.67 -12.32 10.71
CA GLU A 89 7.06 -13.71 10.97
C GLU A 89 8.45 -14.02 10.42
N ASP A 90 8.98 -13.16 9.55
CA ASP A 90 10.27 -13.38 8.95
C ASP A 90 11.40 -13.12 9.94
N PRO A 91 12.49 -13.90 9.84
CA PRO A 91 13.63 -13.73 10.72
C PRO A 91 14.20 -12.31 10.61
N VAL A 92 14.57 -11.73 11.76
CA VAL A 92 15.27 -10.45 11.85
C VAL A 92 16.71 -10.68 12.29
N ILE A 93 17.64 -9.89 11.76
CA ILE A 93 19.05 -9.95 12.16
C ILE A 93 19.13 -9.57 13.65
N PRO A 94 19.62 -10.46 14.53
CA PRO A 94 19.80 -10.13 15.94
C PRO A 94 20.81 -8.99 16.09
N ALA A 95 20.56 -8.03 16.99
CA ALA A 95 21.45 -6.89 17.20
C ALA A 95 22.90 -7.33 17.51
N GLN A 96 23.06 -8.41 18.29
CA GLN A 96 24.35 -9.01 18.66
C GLN A 96 25.19 -9.49 17.45
N TRP A 97 24.59 -9.73 16.28
CA TRP A 97 25.33 -10.14 15.08
C TRP A 97 26.02 -8.97 14.37
N GLN A 98 25.60 -7.73 14.64
CA GLN A 98 26.25 -6.55 14.07
C GLN A 98 27.68 -6.36 14.60
N GLU A 99 27.99 -6.90 15.78
CA GLU A 99 29.31 -6.82 16.43
C GLU A 99 30.28 -7.93 15.96
N ASP A 100 29.76 -9.02 15.39
CA ASP A 100 30.47 -10.29 15.14
C ASP A 100 31.16 -10.39 13.75
N GLY A 101 31.30 -9.30 13.01
CA GLY A 101 32.15 -9.26 11.80
C GLY A 101 31.59 -9.95 10.54
N GLY A 102 30.39 -9.54 10.10
CA GLY A 102 29.92 -9.56 8.69
C GLY A 102 29.59 -10.91 8.03
N GLY A 103 30.35 -11.98 8.27
CA GLY A 103 30.21 -13.27 7.55
C GLY A 103 28.85 -13.95 7.76
N LYS A 104 28.40 -14.04 9.02
CA LYS A 104 27.09 -14.61 9.39
C LYS A 104 25.92 -13.78 8.83
N ILE A 105 26.10 -12.46 8.73
CA ILE A 105 25.09 -11.56 8.15
C ILE A 105 24.94 -11.84 6.65
N GLY A 106 26.05 -12.04 5.94
CA GLY A 106 26.01 -12.35 4.50
C GLY A 106 25.29 -13.67 4.19
N GLU A 107 25.59 -14.74 4.95
CA GLU A 107 24.89 -16.03 4.80
C GLU A 107 23.40 -15.91 5.11
N PHE A 108 23.05 -15.20 6.19
CA PHE A 108 21.66 -14.95 6.56
C PHE A 108 20.90 -14.17 5.48
N LEU A 109 21.48 -13.09 4.96
CA LEU A 109 20.85 -12.29 3.92
C LEU A 109 20.63 -13.10 2.64
N ARG A 110 21.57 -13.99 2.29
CA ARG A 110 21.38 -14.90 1.15
C ARG A 110 20.20 -15.85 1.39
N THR A 111 20.15 -16.52 2.54
CA THR A 111 19.04 -17.42 2.87
C THR A 111 17.70 -16.69 2.94
N LEU A 112 17.68 -15.45 3.44
CA LEU A 112 16.47 -14.63 3.47
C LEU A 112 16.01 -14.26 2.05
N ASN A 113 16.95 -13.91 1.15
CA ASN A 113 16.64 -13.65 -0.24
C ASN A 113 16.11 -14.90 -0.95
N ASP A 114 16.74 -16.07 -0.73
CA ASP A 114 16.28 -17.34 -1.30
C ASP A 114 14.84 -17.63 -0.85
N LEU A 115 14.53 -17.43 0.44
CA LEU A 115 13.18 -17.58 0.99
C LEU A 115 12.17 -16.61 0.37
N ILE A 116 12.55 -15.35 0.14
CA ILE A 116 11.70 -14.35 -0.52
C ILE A 116 11.38 -14.79 -1.95
N GLU A 117 12.39 -15.23 -2.70
CA GLU A 117 12.20 -15.66 -4.09
C GLU A 117 11.38 -16.96 -4.18
N GLU A 118 11.57 -17.91 -3.26
CA GLU A 118 10.77 -19.14 -3.19
C GLU A 118 9.28 -18.87 -2.96
N ARG A 119 8.96 -17.79 -2.23
CA ARG A 119 7.58 -17.41 -1.92
C ARG A 119 6.92 -16.54 -2.99
N ARG A 120 7.72 -15.88 -3.84
CA ARG A 120 7.19 -15.01 -4.89
C ARG A 120 6.34 -15.79 -5.89
N ALA A 121 5.26 -15.17 -6.33
CA ALA A 121 4.40 -15.72 -7.38
C ALA A 121 4.16 -14.69 -8.48
N ASN A 122 3.91 -15.18 -9.70
CA ASN A 122 3.57 -14.35 -10.84
C ASN A 122 2.36 -14.91 -11.59
N PRO A 123 1.17 -14.27 -11.53
CA PRO A 123 0.89 -13.05 -10.75
C PRO A 123 0.82 -13.35 -9.23
N PRO A 124 1.11 -12.36 -8.38
CA PRO A 124 1.04 -12.53 -6.93
C PRO A 124 -0.41 -12.51 -6.41
N PHE A 125 -0.62 -13.11 -5.24
CA PHE A 125 -1.90 -13.11 -4.53
C PHE A 125 -2.30 -11.71 -4.04
N GLY A 126 -3.52 -11.28 -4.38
CA GLY A 126 -4.06 -9.96 -4.01
C GLY A 126 -3.52 -8.83 -4.88
N HIS A 127 -4.30 -7.76 -5.03
CA HIS A 127 -3.90 -6.60 -5.84
C HIS A 127 -3.29 -5.51 -4.96
N GLU A 128 -2.01 -5.18 -5.12
CA GLU A 128 -1.37 -4.12 -4.33
C GLU A 128 -1.85 -2.73 -4.76
N ILE A 129 -2.13 -1.88 -3.77
CA ILE A 129 -2.43 -0.46 -3.97
C ILE A 129 -1.20 0.36 -3.58
N LEU A 130 -0.63 1.05 -4.56
CA LEU A 130 0.64 1.74 -4.43
C LEU A 130 0.41 3.17 -3.92
N MET A 131 0.23 3.32 -2.61
CA MET A 131 -0.05 4.59 -1.90
C MET A 131 1.16 5.55 -1.79
N GLY A 132 2.14 5.45 -2.69
CA GLY A 132 3.37 6.25 -2.69
C GLY A 132 4.56 5.63 -1.96
N GLN A 133 5.76 6.14 -2.23
CA GLN A 133 7.02 5.57 -1.72
C GLN A 133 7.15 5.69 -0.20
N LYS A 134 6.88 6.87 0.37
CA LYS A 134 7.07 7.13 1.80
C LYS A 134 6.24 6.20 2.71
N LEU A 135 4.97 5.97 2.38
CA LEU A 135 4.14 5.01 3.11
C LEU A 135 4.70 3.59 3.02
N ARG A 136 5.22 3.19 1.85
CA ARG A 136 5.83 1.87 1.67
C ARG A 136 7.13 1.71 2.45
N GLU A 137 7.95 2.75 2.52
CA GLU A 137 9.17 2.78 3.33
C GLU A 137 8.87 2.69 4.82
N ASN A 138 7.77 3.31 5.26
CA ASN A 138 7.24 3.21 6.62
C ASN A 138 6.51 1.87 6.89
N GLY A 139 6.62 0.88 6.00
CA GLY A 139 6.09 -0.46 6.19
C GLY A 139 4.60 -0.64 5.82
N TRP A 140 3.91 0.41 5.37
CA TRP A 140 2.51 0.30 4.96
C TRP A 140 2.36 -0.49 3.66
N ARG A 141 1.42 -1.45 3.67
CA ARG A 141 0.99 -2.19 2.49
C ARG A 141 -0.53 -2.30 2.48
N PHE A 142 -1.09 -2.30 1.27
CA PHE A 142 -2.53 -2.27 1.02
C PHE A 142 -2.83 -3.27 -0.09
N PHE A 143 -3.72 -4.23 0.17
CA PHE A 143 -4.14 -5.22 -0.81
C PHE A 143 -5.65 -5.19 -1.00
N LEU A 144 -6.10 -5.29 -2.24
CA LEU A 144 -7.50 -5.31 -2.62
C LEU A 144 -7.91 -6.66 -3.20
N TYR A 145 -9.12 -7.08 -2.85
CA TYR A 145 -9.74 -8.32 -3.27
C TYR A 145 -11.20 -8.08 -3.63
N SER A 146 -11.79 -8.97 -4.43
CA SER A 146 -13.23 -9.01 -4.62
C SER A 146 -13.89 -10.00 -3.65
N ARG A 147 -15.13 -9.70 -3.25
CA ARG A 147 -15.99 -10.63 -2.51
C ARG A 147 -17.45 -10.38 -2.86
N GLY A 148 -17.96 -11.11 -3.86
CA GLY A 148 -19.29 -10.88 -4.42
C GLY A 148 -19.48 -9.42 -4.89
N LYS A 149 -20.42 -8.70 -4.29
CA LYS A 149 -20.73 -7.28 -4.63
C LYS A 149 -19.88 -6.25 -3.86
N LYS A 150 -18.87 -6.68 -3.12
CA LYS A 150 -17.99 -5.81 -2.32
C LYS A 150 -16.53 -6.01 -2.73
N GLU A 151 -15.73 -5.00 -2.42
CA GLU A 151 -14.28 -5.10 -2.41
C GLU A 151 -13.81 -5.21 -0.97
N ILE A 152 -12.77 -6.00 -0.73
CA ILE A 152 -12.16 -6.15 0.58
C ILE A 152 -10.77 -5.56 0.49
N MET A 153 -10.49 -4.56 1.32
CA MET A 153 -9.17 -3.99 1.48
C MET A 153 -8.56 -4.52 2.77
N LEU A 154 -7.35 -5.07 2.67
CA LEU A 154 -6.52 -5.45 3.81
C LEU A 154 -5.31 -4.52 3.85
N LEU A 155 -4.99 -4.00 5.03
CA LEU A 155 -3.86 -3.09 5.20
C LEU A 155 -3.19 -3.27 6.56
N SER A 156 -1.89 -2.98 6.59
CA SER A 156 -1.05 -3.02 7.78
C SER A 156 0.16 -2.13 7.58
N GLY A 157 0.58 -1.43 8.63
CA GLY A 157 1.83 -0.68 8.73
C GLY A 157 2.91 -1.37 9.57
N ASP A 158 2.64 -2.59 10.05
CA ASP A 158 3.52 -3.34 10.96
C ASP A 158 3.83 -4.76 10.42
N HIS A 159 4.03 -4.85 9.11
CA HIS A 159 4.39 -6.08 8.38
C HIS A 159 3.39 -7.24 8.60
N GLY A 160 2.10 -6.92 8.79
CA GLY A 160 1.03 -7.91 8.97
C GLY A 160 0.84 -8.39 10.40
N ARG A 161 1.50 -7.77 11.39
CA ARG A 161 1.30 -8.11 12.81
C ARG A 161 -0.11 -7.73 13.26
N LYS A 162 -0.59 -6.56 12.85
CA LYS A 162 -1.98 -6.12 12.96
C LYS A 162 -2.51 -5.83 11.55
N VAL A 163 -3.54 -6.58 11.16
CA VAL A 163 -4.19 -6.43 9.85
C VAL A 163 -5.56 -5.82 10.04
N VAL A 164 -5.78 -4.68 9.39
CA VAL A 164 -7.09 -4.04 9.32
C VAL A 164 -7.82 -4.56 8.09
N LYS A 165 -9.06 -5.04 8.29
CA LYS A 165 -9.93 -5.54 7.22
C LYS A 165 -11.09 -4.59 7.00
N LEU A 166 -11.27 -4.17 5.75
CA LEU A 166 -12.27 -3.18 5.37
C LEU A 166 -13.12 -3.72 4.24
N ALA A 167 -14.43 -3.52 4.33
CA ALA A 167 -15.37 -3.89 3.28
C ALA A 167 -15.87 -2.63 2.58
N LEU A 168 -15.46 -2.46 1.33
CA LEU A 168 -15.79 -1.31 0.51
C LEU A 168 -16.92 -1.65 -0.47
N PRO A 169 -17.81 -0.70 -0.78
CA PRO A 169 -18.67 -0.84 -1.95
C PRO A 169 -17.80 -0.96 -3.21
N LYS A 170 -18.17 -1.85 -4.13
CA LYS A 170 -17.43 -2.09 -5.37
C LYS A 170 -17.17 -0.79 -6.14
N GLY A 171 -15.94 -0.57 -6.58
CA GLY A 171 -15.51 0.62 -7.32
C GLY A 171 -15.18 1.84 -6.46
N SER A 172 -15.40 1.82 -5.14
CA SER A 172 -15.16 2.99 -4.29
C SER A 172 -13.70 3.43 -4.28
N LEU A 173 -12.76 2.48 -4.25
CA LEU A 173 -11.34 2.80 -4.36
C LEU A 173 -11.02 3.40 -5.72
N LYS A 174 -11.47 2.74 -6.79
CA LYS A 174 -11.22 3.19 -8.17
C LYS A 174 -11.67 4.64 -8.36
N SER A 175 -12.91 4.96 -7.97
CA SER A 175 -13.44 6.31 -8.08
C SER A 175 -12.71 7.33 -7.21
N ALA A 176 -12.20 6.93 -6.02
CA ALA A 176 -11.37 7.82 -5.21
C ALA A 176 -10.01 8.10 -5.87
N ILE A 177 -9.41 7.09 -6.51
CA ILE A 177 -8.15 7.28 -7.25
C ILE A 177 -8.38 8.17 -8.47
N GLU A 178 -9.41 7.90 -9.27
CA GLU A 178 -9.75 8.74 -10.43
C GLU A 178 -9.98 10.19 -10.01
N ALA A 179 -10.78 10.44 -8.95
CA ALA A 179 -11.00 11.79 -8.44
C ALA A 179 -9.74 12.47 -7.89
N PHE A 180 -8.75 11.72 -7.40
CA PHE A 180 -7.47 12.27 -6.98
C PHE A 180 -6.62 12.69 -8.19
N LEU A 181 -6.52 11.82 -9.20
CA LEU A 181 -5.75 12.07 -10.42
C LEU A 181 -6.36 13.19 -11.27
N ASP A 182 -7.70 13.29 -11.29
CA ASP A 182 -8.47 14.29 -12.04
C ASP A 182 -8.52 15.67 -11.34
N SER A 183 -7.88 15.83 -10.18
CA SER A 183 -7.76 17.15 -9.54
C SER A 183 -6.96 18.10 -10.43
N GLU A 184 -7.38 19.36 -10.52
CA GLU A 184 -6.86 20.34 -11.48
C GLU A 184 -5.33 20.43 -11.41
N GLU A 185 -4.80 20.52 -10.19
CA GLU A 185 -3.36 20.64 -9.91
C GLU A 185 -2.56 19.40 -10.36
N ILE A 186 -3.09 18.20 -10.12
CA ILE A 186 -2.42 16.94 -10.47
C ILE A 186 -2.57 16.65 -11.97
N SER A 187 -3.75 16.89 -12.53
CA SER A 187 -4.06 16.67 -13.95
C SER A 187 -3.24 17.57 -14.86
N LEU A 188 -3.12 18.86 -14.54
CA LEU A 188 -2.27 19.79 -15.29
C LEU A 188 -0.84 19.26 -15.39
N ARG A 189 -0.32 18.71 -14.29
CA ARG A 189 1.06 18.23 -14.23
C ARG A 189 1.28 16.87 -14.87
N LEU A 190 0.28 15.99 -14.88
CA LEU A 190 0.35 14.68 -15.56
C LEU A 190 0.20 14.79 -17.09
N GLY A 191 -0.30 15.92 -17.60
CA GLY A 191 -0.49 16.20 -19.02
C GLY A 191 0.69 16.90 -19.71
N GLU A 192 1.67 17.39 -18.95
CA GLU A 192 2.97 17.92 -19.42
C GLU A 192 3.97 16.78 -19.71
#